data_AF-A0A085Z5Z5-F1
#
_entry.id   AF-A0A085Z5Z5-F1
#
_cell.length_a   1.000
_cell.length_b   1.000
_cell.length_c   1.000
_cell.angle_alpha   90.00
_cell.angle_beta   90.00
_cell.angle_gamma   90.00
#
_symmetry.space_group_name_H-M   'P 1'
#
loop_
_entity.id
_entity.type
_entity.pdbx_description
1 polymer ?
#
loop_
_entity_poly.entity_id
_entity_poly.type
_entity_poly.pdbx_seq_one_letter_code
_entity_poly.pdbx_strand_id
1 'polypeptide(L)' 'MKKNSNTSPELIALTGKTKKEIISILGNKYSENPEGSMIYATRIFFTTKKMFIIFNDHDIVEIVYTE' A
#
# COMPACT_ATOMS: atom_id res chain seq x y z
N MET A 1 24.08 7.60 13.18
CA MET A 1 22.88 6.78 12.88
C MET A 1 21.84 7.68 12.25
N LYS A 2 21.58 7.57 10.94
CA LYS A 2 20.55 8.38 10.25
C LYS A 2 19.21 7.66 10.34
N LYS A 3 18.33 8.07 11.25
CA LYS A 3 16.89 7.86 11.07
C LYS A 3 16.42 8.94 10.09
N ASN A 4 15.63 8.56 9.10
CA ASN A 4 14.27 9.09 8.93
C ASN A 4 13.71 8.61 7.59
N SER A 5 12.95 7.51 7.70
CA SER A 5 11.83 7.14 6.86
C SER A 5 11.20 8.34 6.15
N ASN A 6 11.39 8.42 4.82
CA ASN A 6 10.49 9.16 3.93
C ASN A 6 9.15 8.40 3.75
N THR A 7 8.67 7.76 4.82
CA THR A 7 7.40 7.06 4.82
C THR A 7 6.37 8.10 5.19
N SER A 8 5.61 8.57 4.19
CA SER A 8 4.49 9.50 4.40
C SER A 8 3.64 9.02 5.58
N PRO A 9 3.16 9.90 6.49
CA PRO A 9 2.36 9.50 7.65
C PRO A 9 1.15 8.63 7.30
N GLU A 10 0.60 8.83 6.10
CA GLU A 10 -0.51 8.06 5.55
C GLU A 10 -0.12 6.60 5.24
N LEU A 11 1.15 6.35 4.86
CA LEU A 11 1.67 5.01 4.61
C LEU A 11 1.87 4.23 5.93
N ILE A 12 2.27 4.93 7.00
CA ILE A 12 2.36 4.34 8.36
C ILE A 12 0.96 3.94 8.86
N ALA A 13 -0.07 4.72 8.53
CA ALA A 13 -1.44 4.44 8.95
C ALA A 13 -2.01 3.15 8.34
N LEU A 14 -1.44 2.63 7.26
CA LEU A 14 -1.86 1.39 6.61
C LEU A 14 -1.10 0.15 7.10
N THR A 15 0.12 0.31 7.64
CA THR A 15 0.91 -0.78 8.21
C THR A 15 0.18 -1.43 9.38
N GLY A 16 0.23 -2.76 9.47
CA GLY A 16 -0.45 -3.52 10.52
C GLY A 16 -1.94 -3.81 10.25
N LYS A 17 -2.50 -3.30 9.15
CA LYS A 17 -3.88 -3.61 8.74
C LYS A 17 -3.96 -4.92 7.98
N THR A 18 -5.12 -5.56 8.02
CA THR A 18 -5.43 -6.74 7.21
C THR A 18 -5.81 -6.37 5.78
N LYS A 19 -5.73 -7.33 4.85
CA LYS A 19 -6.25 -7.19 3.47
C LYS A 19 -7.68 -6.63 3.42
N LYS A 20 -8.56 -7.10 4.31
CA LYS A 20 -9.97 -6.66 4.36
C LYS A 20 -10.10 -5.19 4.78
N GLU A 21 -9.35 -4.76 5.78
CA GLU A 21 -9.35 -3.36 6.21
C GLU A 21 -8.80 -2.43 5.12
N ILE A 22 -7.74 -2.86 4.43
CA ILE A 22 -7.18 -2.11 3.29
C ILE A 22 -8.23 -1.91 2.20
N ILE A 23 -8.95 -2.97 1.81
CA ILE A 23 -10.04 -2.89 0.83
C ILE A 23 -11.17 -1.99 1.35
N SER A 24 -11.48 -2.03 2.65
CA SER A 24 -12.51 -1.17 3.23
C SER A 24 -12.12 0.31 3.23
N ILE A 25 -10.82 0.64 3.33
CA ILE A 25 -10.33 2.02 3.39
C ILE A 25 -10.13 2.59 1.98
N LEU A 26 -9.49 1.81 1.10
CA LEU A 26 -9.07 2.27 -0.22
C LEU A 26 -10.02 1.86 -1.35
N GLY A 27 -10.94 0.94 -1.06
CA GLY A 27 -11.86 0.39 -2.05
C GLY A 27 -11.21 -0.70 -2.91
N ASN A 28 -11.61 -0.73 -4.18
CA ASN A 28 -11.13 -1.74 -5.12
C ASN A 28 -9.69 -1.46 -5.54
N LYS A 29 -8.84 -2.48 -5.41
CA LYS A 29 -7.48 -2.47 -5.94
C LYS A 29 -7.48 -2.44 -7.46
N TYR A 30 -6.41 -1.88 -8.01
CA TYR A 30 -6.15 -1.88 -9.45
C TYR A 30 -5.71 -3.27 -9.92
N SER A 31 -4.81 -3.92 -9.18
CA SER A 31 -4.30 -5.25 -9.49
C SER A 31 -3.81 -5.97 -8.23
N GLU A 32 -3.63 -7.28 -8.32
CA GLU A 32 -2.91 -8.11 -7.35
C GLU A 32 -1.75 -8.78 -8.08
N ASN A 33 -0.57 -8.81 -7.47
CA ASN A 33 0.56 -9.58 -8.00
C ASN A 33 0.44 -11.05 -7.55
N PRO A 34 1.10 -12.00 -8.26
CA PRO A 34 1.09 -13.42 -7.89
C PRO A 34 1.60 -13.71 -6.47
N GLU A 35 2.47 -12.85 -5.95
CA GLU A 35 3.01 -12.92 -4.59
C GLU A 35 2.05 -12.40 -3.50
N GLY A 36 0.85 -11.96 -3.89
CA GLY A 36 -0.19 -11.51 -2.95
C GLY A 36 -0.10 -10.04 -2.53
N SER A 37 0.76 -9.24 -3.17
CA SER A 37 0.79 -7.78 -2.98
C SER A 37 -0.34 -7.10 -3.75
N MET A 38 -0.95 -6.08 -3.13
CA MET A 38 -2.03 -5.29 -3.72
C MET A 38 -1.50 -3.99 -4.30
N ILE A 39 -1.96 -3.66 -5.50
CA ILE A 39 -1.59 -2.43 -6.21
C ILE A 39 -2.82 -1.55 -6.31
N TYR A 40 -2.68 -0.30 -5.88
CA TYR A 40 -3.65 0.76 -6.09
C TYR A 40 -3.07 1.79 -7.04
N ALA A 41 -3.87 2.28 -7.98
CA ALA A 41 -3.46 3.29 -8.94
C ALA A 41 -4.44 4.46 -8.86
N THR A 42 -3.90 5.66 -8.68
CA THR A 42 -4.67 6.90 -8.74
C THR A 42 -4.16 7.77 -9.88
N ARG A 43 -5.08 8.38 -10.62
CA ARG A 43 -4.75 9.28 -11.72
C ARG A 43 -4.85 10.71 -11.23
N ILE A 44 -3.73 11.41 -11.24
CA ILE A 44 -3.64 12.82 -10.85
C ILE A 44 -3.25 13.60 -12.11
N PHE A 45 -4.21 14.33 -12.68
CA PHE A 45 -4.10 14.97 -14.00
C PHE A 45 -3.70 13.98 -15.11
N PHE A 46 -2.49 14.12 -15.66
CA PHE A 46 -1.95 13.29 -16.74
C PHE A 46 -0.96 12.22 -16.24
N THR A 47 -0.72 12.15 -14.93
CA THR A 47 0.21 11.19 -14.34
C THR A 47 -0.54 10.15 -13.52
N THR A 48 -0.15 8.89 -13.67
CA THR A 48 -0.62 7.80 -12.82
C THR A 48 0.38 7.61 -11.69
N LYS A 49 -0.12 7.68 -10.46
CA LYS A 49 0.63 7.33 -9.25
C LYS A 49 0.20 5.96 -8.78
N LYS A 50 1.17 5.10 -8.47
CA LYS A 50 0.91 3.75 -7.97
C LYS A 50 1.29 3.66 -6.51
N MET A 51 0.49 2.93 -5.75
CA MET A 51 0.78 2.54 -4.38
C MET A 51 0.79 1.02 -4.31
N PHE A 52 1.83 0.50 -3.67
CA PHE A 52 2.06 -0.92 -3.50
C PHE A 52 1.94 -1.26 -2.03
N ILE A 53 1.13 -2.28 -1.74
CA ILE A 53 0.88 -2.78 -0.38
C ILE A 53 1.33 -4.24 -0.34
N ILE A 54 2.36 -4.50 0.44
CA ILE A 54 2.93 -5.84 0.64
C ILE A 54 2.44 -6.36 2.00
N PHE A 55 1.99 -7.61 2.00
CA PHE A 55 1.51 -8.32 3.17
C PHE A 55 2.51 -9.38 3.59
N ASN A 56 2.58 -9.67 4.89
CA ASN A 56 3.31 -10.82 5.41
C ASN A 56 2.46 -12.11 5.29
N ASP A 57 3.02 -13.23 5.75
CA ASP A 57 2.38 -14.56 5.72
C ASP A 57 1.07 -14.66 6.53
N HIS A 58 0.76 -13.65 7.36
CA HIS A 58 -0.48 -13.56 8.13
C HIS A 58 -1.51 -12.61 7.49
N ASP A 59 -1.33 -12.20 6.23
CA ASP A 59 -2.18 -11.25 5.50
C ASP A 59 -2.27 -9.85 6.16
N ILE A 60 -1.21 -9.46 6.89
CA ILE A 60 -1.07 -8.15 7.53
C ILE A 60 -0.09 -7.30 6.72
N VAL A 61 -0.43 -6.03 6.49
CA VAL A 61 0.43 -5.08 5.78
C VAL A 61 1.75 -4.90 6.52
N GLU A 62 2.84 -5.23 5.83
CA GLU A 62 4.20 -5.04 6.31
C GLU A 62 4.83 -3.78 5.71
N ILE A 63 4.68 -3.60 4.39
CA ILE A 63 5.35 -2.53 3.64
C ILE A 63 4.35 -1.82 2.74
N VAL A 64 4.44 -0.49 2.72
CA VAL A 64 3.70 0.36 1.79
C VAL A 64 4.65 1.36 1.14
N TYR A 65 4.63 1.48 -0.18
CA TYR A 65 5.40 2.46 -0.92
C TYR A 65 4.67 2.95 -2.17
N THR A 66 5.12 4.08 -2.73
CA THR A 66 4.48 4.72 -3.89
C THR A 66 5.49 5.04 -4.98
N GLU A 67 5.07 4.95 -6.25
CA GLU A 67 5.79 5.38 -7.45
C GLU A 67 5.09 6.58 -8.12
#